data_AF-A0A3G9K2S6-F1
#
_entry.id   AF-A0A3G9K2S6-F1
#
_cell.length_a   1.000
_cell.length_b   1.000
_cell.length_c   1.000
_cell.angle_alpha   90.00
_cell.angle_beta   90.00
_cell.angle_gamma   90.00
#
_symmetry.space_group_name_H-M   'P 1'
#
loop_
_entity.id
_entity.type
_entity.pdbx_description
1 polymer ?
#
loop_
_entity_poly.entity_id
_entity_poly.type
_entity_poly.pdbx_seq_one_letter_code
_entity_poly.pdbx_strand_id
1 'polypeptide(L)'
;MANNAVGVVYNRLHHFLTESPWSDRQVNECRLQVMNQCRQTQIPRGFSLIVDDSGHRKSGNLTAGVGRQYLGEIGKTDNGIVAVTTHLYDGKKSVPLDREIYQPASSLAEGKEDKEFKKKPEIAIDLIDRSLTRGYRPKIVLMGLKQISSPNKA
;
A
#
# COMPACT_ATOMS: atom_id res chain seq x y z
N MET A 1 6.02 33.97 1.87
CA MET A 1 5.54 33.32 0.64
C MET A 1 6.30 32.01 0.52
N ALA A 2 5.64 30.85 0.68
CA ALA A 2 6.34 29.57 0.57
C ALA A 2 6.84 29.40 -0.86
N ASN A 3 8.16 29.31 -1.04
CA ASN A 3 8.75 29.00 -2.33
C ASN A 3 8.18 27.67 -2.81
N ASN A 4 7.70 27.67 -4.05
CA ASN A 4 7.05 26.54 -4.67
C ASN A 4 8.08 25.46 -5.00
N ALA A 5 8.34 24.56 -4.04
CA ALA A 5 9.38 23.54 -4.13
C ALA A 5 9.26 22.59 -5.34
N VAL A 6 8.07 22.53 -5.95
CA VAL A 6 7.77 21.69 -7.12
C VAL A 6 7.70 22.52 -8.41
N GLY A 7 7.73 23.85 -8.33
CA GLY A 7 7.61 24.75 -9.49
C GLY A 7 6.21 24.77 -10.14
N VAL A 8 5.16 24.27 -9.44
CA VAL A 8 3.80 24.15 -9.98
C VAL A 8 2.81 25.09 -9.27
N VAL A 9 2.07 25.92 -10.01
CA VAL A 9 1.09 26.86 -9.43
C VAL A 9 0.10 26.12 -8.51
N TYR A 10 -0.18 26.67 -7.32
CA TYR A 10 -1.03 26.05 -6.28
C TYR A 10 -2.32 25.41 -6.84
N ASN A 11 -3.05 26.15 -7.69
CA ASN A 11 -4.31 25.67 -8.29
C ASN A 11 -4.12 24.39 -9.12
N ARG A 12 -2.98 24.23 -9.81
CA ARG A 12 -2.71 23.02 -10.60
C ARG A 12 -2.42 21.83 -9.71
N LEU A 13 -1.68 22.02 -8.61
CA LEU A 13 -1.42 20.95 -7.65
C LEU A 13 -2.70 20.54 -6.92
N HIS A 14 -3.51 21.51 -6.50
CA HIS A 14 -4.80 21.24 -5.87
C HIS A 14 -5.71 20.43 -6.81
N HIS A 15 -5.90 20.90 -8.05
CA HIS A 15 -6.69 20.19 -9.05
C HIS A 15 -6.16 18.78 -9.32
N PHE A 16 -4.84 18.59 -9.37
CA PHE A 16 -4.24 17.27 -9.53
C PHE A 16 -4.60 16.33 -8.37
N LEU A 17 -4.60 16.82 -7.12
CA LEU A 17 -4.89 16.02 -5.95
C LEU A 17 -6.38 15.74 -5.73
N THR A 18 -7.29 16.64 -6.13
CA THR A 18 -8.73 16.53 -5.82
C THR A 18 -9.61 16.16 -7.01
N GLU A 19 -9.36 16.74 -8.19
CA GLU A 19 -10.28 16.65 -9.34
C GLU A 19 -9.77 15.74 -10.46
N SER A 20 -8.44 15.63 -10.61
CA SER A 20 -7.85 14.92 -11.74
C SER A 20 -8.16 13.41 -11.66
N PRO A 21 -8.61 12.77 -12.76
CA PRO A 21 -9.02 11.37 -12.78
C PRO A 21 -7.82 10.41 -12.93
N TRP A 22 -6.75 10.62 -12.14
CA TRP A 22 -5.58 9.75 -12.20
C TRP A 22 -5.86 8.41 -11.52
N SER A 23 -5.37 7.32 -12.12
CA SER A 23 -5.39 6.01 -11.50
C SER A 23 -4.10 5.80 -10.70
N ASP A 24 -4.23 5.48 -9.41
CA ASP A 24 -3.11 5.17 -8.54
C ASP A 24 -2.29 3.97 -9.06
N ARG A 25 -2.98 2.99 -9.67
CA ARG A 25 -2.36 1.83 -10.32
C ARG A 25 -1.52 2.26 -11.51
N GLN A 26 -2.03 3.11 -12.41
CA GLN A 26 -1.27 3.61 -13.56
C GLN A 26 -0.06 4.44 -13.12
N VAL A 27 -0.21 5.27 -12.09
CA VAL A 27 0.91 6.02 -11.50
C VAL A 27 1.97 5.07 -10.93
N ASN A 28 1.55 3.99 -10.27
CA ASN A 28 2.48 2.98 -9.78
C ASN A 28 3.22 2.26 -10.92
N GLU A 29 2.53 1.87 -12.00
CA GLU A 29 3.18 1.27 -13.17
C GLU A 29 4.23 2.21 -13.78
N CYS A 30 3.89 3.50 -13.93
CA CYS A 30 4.84 4.50 -14.43
C CYS A 30 6.07 4.62 -13.51
N ARG A 31 5.86 4.65 -12.18
CA ARG A 31 6.95 4.64 -11.19
C ARG A 31 7.85 3.42 -11.35
N LEU A 32 7.29 2.23 -11.53
CA LEU A 32 8.06 1.00 -11.73
C LEU A 32 8.84 1.00 -13.06
N GLN A 33 8.28 1.57 -14.12
CA GLN A 33 8.97 1.75 -15.40
C GLN A 33 10.19 2.67 -15.25
N VAL A 34 10.02 3.82 -14.61
CA VAL A 34 11.12 4.76 -14.33
C VAL A 34 12.17 4.11 -13.44
N MET A 35 11.77 3.36 -12.42
CA MET A 35 12.71 2.64 -11.56
C MET A 35 13.56 1.63 -12.34
N ASN A 36 12.99 0.95 -13.35
CA ASN A 36 13.72 0.01 -14.19
C ASN A 36 14.71 0.67 -15.16
N GLN A 37 14.61 1.98 -15.38
CA GLN A 37 15.58 2.73 -16.20
C GLN A 37 16.84 3.12 -15.41
N CYS A 38 16.82 3.08 -14.08
CA CYS A 38 17.96 3.44 -13.24
C CYS A 38 18.61 2.21 -12.61
N ARG A 39 19.94 2.06 -12.79
CA ARG A 39 20.71 0.92 -12.25
C ARG A 39 20.54 0.73 -10.73
N GLN A 40 20.38 1.83 -10.00
CA GLN A 40 20.23 1.81 -8.54
C GLN A 40 18.86 1.27 -8.12
N THR A 41 17.81 1.43 -8.92
CA THR A 41 16.43 1.02 -8.57
C THR A 41 15.87 -0.11 -9.42
N GLN A 42 16.59 -0.53 -10.47
CA GLN A 42 16.14 -1.58 -11.38
C GLN A 42 15.81 -2.87 -10.64
N ILE A 43 14.79 -3.58 -11.10
CA ILE A 43 14.33 -4.82 -10.50
C ILE A 43 15.16 -5.99 -11.07
N PRO A 44 16.05 -6.61 -10.28
CA PRO A 44 16.86 -7.72 -10.77
C PRO A 44 16.01 -8.99 -10.97
N ARG A 45 16.57 -9.95 -11.72
CA ARG A 45 16.06 -11.33 -11.71
C ARG A 45 16.50 -12.01 -10.41
N GLY A 46 15.54 -12.52 -9.65
CA GLY A 46 15.79 -13.23 -8.41
C GLY A 46 16.07 -12.29 -7.24
N PHE A 47 15.11 -12.17 -6.35
CA PHE A 47 15.15 -11.32 -5.16
C PHE A 47 14.25 -11.91 -4.06
N SER A 48 14.31 -11.37 -2.85
CA SER A 48 13.34 -11.65 -1.79
C SER A 48 12.19 -10.65 -1.89
N LEU A 49 10.97 -11.14 -2.02
CA LEU A 49 9.77 -10.32 -1.95
C LEU A 49 9.29 -10.27 -0.50
N ILE A 50 9.29 -9.08 0.09
CA ILE A 50 8.82 -8.84 1.44
C ILE A 50 7.41 -8.28 1.35
N VAL A 51 6.46 -8.91 2.05
CA VAL A 51 5.09 -8.44 2.16
C VAL A 51 4.83 -8.08 3.62
N ASP A 52 4.44 -6.82 3.85
CA ASP A 52 4.24 -6.28 5.19
C ASP A 52 3.09 -5.27 5.18
N ASP A 53 2.44 -5.10 6.33
CA ASP A 53 1.38 -4.11 6.51
C ASP A 53 1.84 -2.93 7.35
N SER A 54 1.65 -1.72 6.82
CA SER A 54 1.99 -0.47 7.50
C SER A 54 0.75 0.33 7.79
N GLY A 55 0.60 0.72 9.06
CA GLY A 55 -0.52 1.50 9.55
C GLY A 55 -0.13 2.96 9.80
N HIS A 56 -0.95 3.89 9.33
CA HIS A 56 -0.76 5.33 9.56
C HIS A 56 -1.98 5.91 10.27
N ARG A 57 -1.74 6.57 11.41
CA ARG A 57 -2.80 7.20 12.22
C ARG A 57 -3.54 8.28 11.43
N LYS A 58 -4.84 8.42 11.64
CA LYS A 58 -5.68 9.48 11.03
C LYS A 58 -6.56 10.13 12.09
N SER A 59 -6.71 11.45 12.00
CA SER A 59 -7.58 12.23 12.88
C SER A 59 -9.03 12.33 12.39
N GLY A 60 -9.28 12.15 11.09
CA GLY A 60 -10.61 12.24 10.47
C GLY A 60 -11.17 10.90 9.97
N ASN A 61 -12.35 10.95 9.35
CA ASN A 61 -13.10 9.80 8.83
C ASN A 61 -13.33 9.83 7.30
N LEU A 62 -12.82 10.86 6.60
CA LEU A 62 -13.06 11.04 5.15
C LEU A 62 -12.06 10.29 4.25
N THR A 63 -11.02 9.70 4.83
CA THR A 63 -10.03 8.92 4.06
C THR A 63 -10.55 7.50 3.83
N ALA A 64 -10.54 7.02 2.59
CA ALA A 64 -10.87 5.63 2.30
C ALA A 64 -9.99 4.65 3.11
N GLY A 65 -10.58 3.56 3.61
CA GLY A 65 -9.91 2.58 4.46
C GLY A 65 -9.60 3.05 5.88
N VAL A 66 -10.09 4.23 6.28
CA VAL A 66 -9.94 4.69 7.66
C VAL A 66 -10.90 3.95 8.58
N GLY A 67 -10.39 3.52 9.72
CA GLY A 67 -11.20 2.90 10.77
C GLY A 67 -10.37 2.57 11.99
N ARG A 68 -11.03 2.05 13.02
CA ARG A 68 -10.35 1.54 14.22
C ARG A 68 -9.70 0.20 13.91
N GLN A 69 -8.38 0.19 13.84
CA GLN A 69 -7.60 -1.00 13.54
C GLN A 69 -6.26 -0.97 14.25
N TYR A 70 -5.63 -2.14 14.42
CA TYR A 70 -4.31 -2.21 15.02
C TYR A 70 -3.28 -1.54 14.09
N LEU A 71 -2.62 -0.49 14.59
CA LEU A 71 -1.62 0.27 13.86
C LEU A 71 -0.23 -0.15 14.36
N GLY A 72 0.53 -0.82 13.48
CA GLY A 72 1.85 -1.37 13.81
C GLY A 72 2.83 -0.33 14.36
N GLU A 73 2.83 0.87 13.77
CA GLU A 73 3.71 1.99 14.13
C GLU A 73 3.56 2.43 15.59
N ILE A 74 2.33 2.46 16.11
CA ILE A 74 2.03 2.93 17.47
C ILE A 74 1.71 1.78 18.44
N GLY A 75 1.80 0.53 17.98
CA GLY A 75 1.63 -0.67 18.78
C GLY A 75 0.24 -0.91 19.36
N LYS A 76 -0.79 -0.19 18.90
CA LYS A 76 -2.16 -0.24 19.47
C LYS A 76 -3.26 -0.06 18.42
N THR A 77 -4.49 -0.38 18.81
CA THR A 77 -5.68 -0.10 18.02
C THR A 77 -6.10 1.36 18.14
N ASP A 78 -6.08 2.08 17.02
CA ASP A 78 -6.50 3.49 16.94
C ASP A 78 -7.14 3.75 15.57
N ASN A 79 -7.68 4.95 15.36
CA ASN A 79 -8.17 5.38 14.07
C ASN A 79 -7.01 5.60 13.09
N GLY A 80 -7.04 4.92 11.96
CA GLY A 80 -6.00 5.04 10.95
C GLY A 80 -6.32 4.25 9.70
N ILE A 81 -5.40 4.30 8.75
CA ILE A 81 -5.39 3.47 7.54
C ILE A 81 -4.30 2.43 7.66
N VAL A 82 -4.47 1.28 7.02
CA VAL A 82 -3.43 0.26 6.89
C VAL A 82 -3.29 -0.07 5.41
N ALA A 83 -2.06 -0.14 4.93
CA ALA A 83 -1.75 -0.60 3.58
C ALA A 83 -0.89 -1.86 3.66
N VAL A 84 -1.25 -2.87 2.89
CA VAL A 84 -0.37 -4.01 2.63
C VAL A 84 0.55 -3.61 1.49
N THR A 85 1.84 -3.84 1.66
CA THR A 85 2.86 -3.39 0.71
C THR A 85 3.79 -4.53 0.34
N THR A 86 4.33 -4.47 -0.87
CA THR A 86 5.39 -5.36 -1.31
C THR A 86 6.68 -4.58 -1.54
N HIS A 87 7.79 -5.14 -1.06
CA HIS A 87 9.11 -4.60 -1.22
C HIS A 87 10.03 -5.66 -1.81
N LEU A 88 10.80 -5.29 -2.82
CA LEU A 88 11.91 -6.08 -3.31
C LEU A 88 13.11 -5.87 -2.38
N TYR A 89 13.82 -6.95 -2.06
CA TYR A 89 15.15 -6.90 -1.45
C TYR A 89 16.11 -7.84 -2.17
N ASP A 90 17.25 -7.34 -2.64
CA ASP A 90 18.26 -8.12 -3.37
C ASP A 90 19.57 -8.34 -2.60
N GLY A 91 19.59 -8.01 -1.30
CA GLY A 91 20.80 -8.05 -0.47
C GLY A 91 21.60 -6.75 -0.44
N LYS A 92 21.27 -5.77 -1.31
CA LYS A 92 21.93 -4.45 -1.36
C LYS A 92 20.95 -3.30 -1.28
N LYS A 93 19.78 -3.45 -1.89
CA LYS A 93 18.74 -2.41 -1.91
C LYS A 93 17.38 -2.99 -1.56
N SER A 94 16.56 -2.13 -0.97
CA SER A 94 15.14 -2.36 -0.80
C SER A 94 14.36 -1.32 -1.61
N VAL A 95 13.40 -1.76 -2.42
CA VAL A 95 12.56 -0.86 -3.21
C VAL A 95 11.08 -1.27 -3.14
N PRO A 96 10.14 -0.33 -2.96
CA PRO A 96 8.71 -0.63 -2.92
C PRO A 96 8.21 -0.99 -4.32
N LEU A 97 7.44 -2.07 -4.43
CA LEU A 97 6.83 -2.53 -5.68
C LEU A 97 5.36 -2.14 -5.76
N ASP A 98 4.51 -2.70 -4.88
CA ASP A 98 3.08 -2.44 -4.86
C ASP A 98 2.57 -2.14 -3.46
N ARG A 99 1.36 -1.60 -3.42
CA ARG A 99 0.61 -1.34 -2.21
C ARG A 99 -0.88 -1.52 -2.50
N GLU A 100 -1.63 -1.85 -1.47
CA GLU A 100 -3.09 -1.91 -1.50
C GLU A 100 -3.62 -1.48 -0.14
N ILE A 101 -4.66 -0.65 -0.12
CA ILE A 101 -5.27 -0.21 1.14
C ILE A 101 -6.15 -1.33 1.68
N TYR A 102 -5.97 -1.70 2.94
CA TYR A 102 -6.88 -2.60 3.63
C TYR A 102 -8.14 -1.84 4.02
N GLN A 103 -9.29 -2.32 3.55
CA GLN A 103 -10.61 -1.82 3.93
C GLN A 103 -11.11 -2.63 5.14
N PRO A 104 -11.15 -2.06 6.36
CA PRO A 104 -11.75 -2.75 7.49
C PRO A 104 -13.25 -2.96 7.23
N ALA A 105 -13.81 -4.07 7.71
CA ALA A 105 -15.25 -4.34 7.53
C ALA A 105 -16.13 -3.17 8.01
N SER A 106 -15.74 -2.47 9.09
CA SER A 106 -16.49 -1.32 9.60
C SER A 106 -16.51 -0.10 8.67
N SER A 107 -15.67 -0.04 7.63
CA SER A 107 -15.70 1.03 6.62
C SER A 107 -16.48 0.65 5.36
N LEU A 108 -17.03 -0.57 5.29
CA LEU A 108 -17.78 -1.08 4.15
C LEU A 108 -19.27 -1.19 4.47
N ALA A 109 -20.13 -1.07 3.46
CA ALA A 109 -21.58 -1.01 3.66
C ALA A 109 -22.15 -2.35 4.17
N GLU A 110 -21.64 -3.47 3.63
CA GLU A 110 -22.08 -4.82 4.01
C GLU A 110 -21.10 -5.51 4.97
N GLY A 111 -20.16 -4.75 5.55
CA GLY A 111 -19.25 -5.27 6.55
C GLY A 111 -18.32 -6.35 6.01
N LYS A 112 -18.41 -7.55 6.58
CA LYS A 112 -17.59 -8.71 6.18
C LYS A 112 -18.15 -9.45 4.96
N GLU A 113 -19.43 -9.26 4.66
CA GLU A 113 -20.10 -9.87 3.50
C GLU A 113 -19.94 -9.02 2.24
N ASP A 114 -19.40 -7.80 2.40
CA ASP A 114 -19.10 -6.90 1.29
C ASP A 114 -18.10 -7.55 0.32
N LYS A 115 -18.39 -7.50 -0.97
CA LYS A 115 -17.54 -8.10 -2.02
C LYS A 115 -16.15 -7.45 -2.09
N GLU A 116 -16.02 -6.23 -1.62
CA GLU A 116 -14.74 -5.52 -1.55
C GLU A 116 -13.94 -5.89 -0.30
N PHE A 117 -14.55 -6.56 0.68
CA PHE A 117 -13.85 -7.00 1.88
C PHE A 117 -12.83 -8.10 1.55
N LYS A 118 -11.54 -7.77 1.75
CA LYS A 118 -10.44 -8.73 1.66
C LYS A 118 -9.60 -8.70 2.92
N LYS A 119 -9.31 -9.87 3.48
CA LYS A 119 -8.35 -10.02 4.57
C LYS A 119 -6.95 -9.66 4.07
N LYS A 120 -6.09 -9.15 4.95
CA LYS A 120 -4.71 -8.78 4.60
C LYS A 120 -3.92 -9.91 3.90
N PRO A 121 -4.04 -11.20 4.28
CA PRO A 121 -3.37 -12.28 3.54
C PRO A 121 -3.89 -12.46 2.11
N GLU A 122 -5.17 -12.22 1.86
CA GLU A 122 -5.76 -12.29 0.51
C GLU A 122 -5.21 -11.13 -0.36
N ILE A 123 -5.13 -9.93 0.22
CA ILE A 123 -4.47 -8.78 -0.42
C ILE A 123 -2.99 -9.09 -0.71
N ALA A 124 -2.28 -9.71 0.24
CA ALA A 124 -0.89 -10.08 0.04
C ALA A 124 -0.70 -11.06 -1.13
N ILE A 125 -1.58 -12.06 -1.25
CA ILE A 125 -1.59 -12.99 -2.39
C ILE A 125 -1.84 -12.23 -3.70
N ASP A 126 -2.84 -11.35 -3.75
CA ASP A 126 -3.11 -10.52 -4.94
C ASP A 126 -1.90 -9.68 -5.36
N LEU A 127 -1.14 -9.14 -4.40
CA LEU A 127 0.07 -8.37 -4.67
C LEU A 127 1.24 -9.25 -5.14
N ILE A 128 1.37 -10.46 -4.62
CA ILE A 128 2.35 -11.45 -5.11
C ILE A 128 2.01 -11.83 -6.55
N ASP A 129 0.75 -12.14 -6.84
CA ASP A 129 0.28 -12.48 -8.18
C ASP A 129 0.54 -11.34 -9.17
N ARG A 130 0.25 -10.10 -8.77
CA ARG A 130 0.54 -8.90 -9.58
C ARG A 130 2.03 -8.79 -9.92
N SER A 131 2.92 -9.06 -8.98
CA SER A 131 4.37 -9.11 -9.21
C SER A 131 4.74 -10.21 -10.21
N LEU A 132 4.17 -11.41 -10.08
CA LEU A 132 4.41 -12.54 -10.98
C LEU A 132 3.89 -12.29 -12.41
N THR A 133 2.72 -11.68 -12.55
CA THR A 133 2.12 -11.29 -13.83
C THR A 133 2.99 -10.29 -14.59
N ARG A 134 3.69 -9.38 -13.89
CA ARG A 134 4.67 -8.47 -14.52
C ARG A 134 5.96 -9.17 -14.97
N GLY A 135 6.09 -10.48 -14.73
CA GLY A 135 7.30 -11.23 -15.04
C GLY A 135 8.39 -11.14 -13.98
N TYR A 136 8.13 -10.52 -12.83
CA TYR A 136 9.08 -10.54 -11.73
C TYR A 136 9.17 -11.95 -11.15
N ARG A 137 10.37 -12.32 -10.70
CA ARG A 137 10.71 -13.67 -10.24
C ARG A 137 11.36 -13.61 -8.87
N PRO A 138 10.57 -13.39 -7.80
CA PRO A 138 11.08 -13.55 -6.46
C PRO A 138 11.51 -15.01 -6.23
N LYS A 139 12.62 -15.20 -5.52
CA LYS A 139 13.11 -16.54 -5.13
C LYS A 139 12.46 -17.00 -3.83
N ILE A 140 12.19 -16.06 -2.94
CA ILE A 140 11.60 -16.27 -1.62
C ILE A 140 10.58 -15.17 -1.38
N VAL A 141 9.48 -15.51 -0.74
CA VAL A 141 8.49 -14.55 -0.23
C VAL A 141 8.51 -14.59 1.29
N LEU A 142 8.66 -13.44 1.92
CA LEU A 142 8.58 -13.27 3.38
C LEU A 142 7.32 -12.46 3.68
N MET A 143 6.44 -12.97 4.55
CA MET A 143 5.19 -12.30 4.90
C MET A 143 5.13 -12.03 6.41
N GLY A 144 5.00 -10.75 6.76
CA GLY A 144 5.02 -10.26 8.14
C GLY A 144 3.70 -9.60 8.59
N LEU A 145 2.55 -10.09 8.13
CA LEU A 145 1.28 -9.38 8.31
C LEU A 145 0.73 -9.51 9.74
N LYS A 146 0.34 -8.38 10.34
CA LYS A 146 -0.41 -8.39 11.59
C LYS A 146 -1.88 -8.73 11.35
N GLN A 147 -2.26 -9.93 11.80
CA GLN A 147 -3.66 -10.35 11.81
C GLN A 147 -4.41 -9.62 12.92
N ILE A 148 -5.59 -9.08 12.61
CA ILE A 148 -6.50 -8.55 13.62
C ILE A 148 -7.02 -9.77 14.39
N SER A 149 -6.55 -9.96 15.62
CA SER A 149 -7.28 -10.79 16.58
C SER A 149 -8.61 -10.09 16.85
N SER A 150 -9.73 -10.75 16.54
CA SER A 150 -11.06 -10.26 16.90
C SER A 150 -11.08 -9.95 18.40
N PRO A 151 -11.33 -8.69 18.83
CA PRO A 151 -11.72 -8.46 20.20
C PRO A 151 -13.20 -8.84 20.29
N ASN A 152 -13.49 -10.13 20.48
CA ASN A 152 -14.76 -10.62 21.01
C ASN A 152 -14.61 -12.07 21.47
N LYS A 153 -14.06 -12.21 22.68
CA LYS A 153 -14.51 -13.20 23.67
C LYS A 153 -14.61 -12.46 25.00
N ALA A 154 -15.79 -11.91 25.27
CA ALA A 154 -16.39 -11.72 26.59
C ALA A 154 -17.84 -11.26 26.36
#